data_AF-A0A9E5VND8-F1
#
_entry.id   AF-A0A9E5VND8-F1
#
_cell.length_a   1.000
_cell.length_b   1.000
_cell.length_c   1.000
_cell.angle_alpha   90.00
_cell.angle_beta   90.00
_cell.angle_gamma   90.00
#
_symmetry.space_group_name_H-M   'P 1'
#
loop_
_entity.id
_entity.type
_entity.pdbx_description
1 polymer ?
#
loop_
_entity_poly.entity_id
_entity_poly.type
_entity_poly.pdbx_seq_one_letter_code
_entity_poly.pdbx_strand_id
1 'polypeptide(L)'
;MGISWGFVPMICALAALADREKRAAAYTAVAFAAVYAVLIALVYYAQITTVRLSALSDEAYGLLSYTEFGLFFNYDLLGYAFMALSTFFISFALTPDGRGDGWLKWLLRIHGVFAVSCVLMPALGLFKPGMAGGDLLGVLVLEFWCAYFTPVCILAYRYFKRAGA
;
A
#
# COMPACT_ATOMS: atom_id res chain seq x y z
N MET A 1 9.19 0.94 -5.10
CA MET A 1 10.03 0.84 -3.87
C MET A 1 9.97 2.07 -2.96
N GLY A 2 10.01 3.32 -3.47
CA GLY A 2 10.06 4.51 -2.59
C GLY A 2 8.90 4.64 -1.57
N ILE A 3 7.69 4.23 -1.95
CA ILE A 3 6.51 4.28 -1.06
C ILE A 3 6.69 3.37 0.16
N SER A 4 7.18 2.14 -0.02
CA SER A 4 7.34 1.21 1.10
C SER A 4 8.39 1.66 2.12
N TRP A 5 9.44 2.35 1.67
CA TRP A 5 10.47 2.92 2.55
C TRP A 5 9.96 4.07 3.42
N GLY A 6 8.98 4.85 2.96
CA GLY A 6 8.33 5.87 3.79
C GLY A 6 7.18 5.29 4.64
N PHE A 7 6.45 4.32 4.09
CA PHE A 7 5.27 3.75 4.74
C PHE A 7 5.61 2.96 6.00
N VAL A 8 6.60 2.07 5.97
CA VAL A 8 6.94 1.23 7.14
C VAL A 8 7.35 2.08 8.35
N PRO A 9 8.28 3.05 8.24
CA PRO A 9 8.61 3.93 9.36
C PRO A 9 7.42 4.72 9.87
N MET A 10 6.54 5.21 9.00
CA MET A 10 5.32 5.92 9.41
C MET A 10 4.43 5.01 10.27
N ILE A 11 4.19 3.77 9.85
CA ILE A 11 3.37 2.82 10.62
C ILE A 11 4.05 2.46 11.95
N CYS A 12 5.36 2.24 11.97
CA CYS A 12 6.11 2.02 13.20
C CYS A 12 6.04 3.21 14.17
N ALA A 13 6.12 4.44 13.66
CA ALA A 13 6.01 5.66 14.46
C ALA A 13 4.60 5.81 15.06
N LEU A 14 3.54 5.55 14.28
CA LEU A 14 2.17 5.54 14.80
C LEU A 14 1.99 4.43 15.86
N ALA A 15 2.58 3.26 15.64
CA ALA A 15 2.51 2.13 16.56
C ALA A 15 3.24 2.42 17.88
N ALA A 16 4.34 3.16 17.85
CA ALA A 16 5.08 3.57 19.03
C ALA A 16 4.28 4.52 19.93
N LEU A 17 3.35 5.28 19.37
CA LEU A 17 2.44 6.19 20.07
C LEU A 17 1.15 5.51 20.56
N ALA A 18 0.99 4.21 20.35
CA ALA A 18 -0.22 3.49 20.72
C ALA A 18 -0.28 3.23 22.24
N ASP A 19 -1.45 3.46 22.83
CA ASP A 19 -1.74 3.07 24.21
C ASP A 19 -1.54 1.56 24.41
N ARG A 20 -1.19 1.16 25.64
CA ARG A 20 -0.89 -0.24 25.97
C ARG A 20 -1.98 -1.21 25.53
N GLU A 21 -3.24 -0.83 25.68
CA GLU A 21 -4.42 -1.64 25.33
C GLU A 21 -4.62 -1.80 23.81
N LYS A 22 -4.05 -0.91 23.00
CA LYS A 22 -4.19 -0.89 21.54
C LYS A 22 -3.00 -1.51 20.80
N ARG A 23 -1.98 -1.98 21.53
CA ARG A 23 -0.73 -2.52 20.96
C ARG A 23 -0.94 -3.72 20.05
N ALA A 24 -1.95 -4.55 20.32
CA ALA A 24 -2.25 -5.67 19.43
C ALA A 24 -2.55 -5.19 18.01
N ALA A 25 -3.46 -4.21 17.85
CA ALA A 25 -3.77 -3.63 16.55
C ALA A 25 -2.55 -2.92 15.92
N ALA A 26 -1.76 -2.22 16.73
CA ALA A 26 -0.54 -1.56 16.27
C ALA A 26 0.49 -2.55 15.71
N TYR A 27 0.74 -3.66 16.42
CA TYR A 27 1.68 -4.70 15.95
C TYR A 27 1.16 -5.46 14.75
N THR A 28 -0.15 -5.73 14.67
CA THR A 28 -0.77 -6.29 13.46
C THR A 28 -0.54 -5.35 12.26
N ALA A 29 -0.70 -4.04 12.44
CA ALA A 29 -0.44 -3.08 11.38
C ALA A 29 1.02 -3.07 10.92
N VAL A 30 1.97 -3.11 11.86
CA VAL A 30 3.41 -3.19 11.55
C VAL A 30 3.74 -4.48 10.79
N ALA A 31 3.18 -5.63 11.22
CA ALA A 31 3.39 -6.91 10.53
C ALA A 31 2.88 -6.86 9.08
N PHE A 32 1.68 -6.32 8.84
CA PHE A 32 1.17 -6.15 7.49
C PHE A 32 1.97 -5.14 6.66
N ALA A 33 2.49 -4.06 7.27
CA ALA A 33 3.38 -3.13 6.60
C ALA A 33 4.68 -3.80 6.14
N ALA A 34 5.23 -4.71 6.95
CA ALA A 34 6.42 -5.48 6.60
C ALA A 34 6.16 -6.42 5.43
N VAL A 35 5.03 -7.15 5.42
CA VAL A 35 4.64 -8.02 4.29
C VAL A 35 4.50 -7.20 3.00
N TYR A 36 3.79 -6.07 3.06
CA TYR A 36 3.70 -5.13 1.94
C TYR A 36 5.10 -4.74 1.43
N ALA A 37 5.97 -4.28 2.32
CA ALA A 37 7.30 -3.81 1.93
C ALA A 37 8.14 -4.90 1.25
N VAL A 38 8.08 -6.14 1.75
CA VAL A 38 8.78 -7.29 1.15
C VAL A 38 8.24 -7.60 -0.23
N LEU A 39 6.92 -7.73 -0.39
CA LEU A 39 6.30 -8.04 -1.68
C LEU A 39 6.65 -6.98 -2.73
N ILE A 40 6.47 -5.70 -2.39
CA ILE A 40 6.81 -4.58 -3.29
C ILE A 40 8.31 -4.53 -3.59
N ALA A 41 9.17 -4.81 -2.61
CA ALA A 41 10.61 -4.84 -2.86
C ALA A 41 10.98 -5.93 -3.87
N LEU A 42 10.45 -7.14 -3.71
CA LEU A 42 10.73 -8.26 -4.61
C LEU A 42 10.29 -7.96 -6.05
N VAL A 43 9.05 -7.50 -6.24
CA VAL A 43 8.51 -7.26 -7.59
C VAL A 43 9.25 -6.12 -8.29
N TYR A 44 9.49 -4.99 -7.60
CA TYR A 44 10.21 -3.86 -8.20
C TYR A 44 11.69 -4.17 -8.44
N TYR A 45 12.35 -4.89 -7.52
CA TYR A 45 13.75 -5.26 -7.71
C TYR A 45 13.90 -6.14 -8.96
N ALA A 46 12.99 -7.09 -9.20
CA ALA A 46 12.99 -7.87 -10.44
C ALA A 46 12.71 -7.03 -11.69
N GLN A 47 11.81 -6.02 -11.62
CA GLN A 47 11.55 -5.12 -12.76
C GLN A 47 12.83 -4.40 -13.20
N ILE A 48 13.57 -3.82 -12.25
CA ILE A 48 14.76 -3.01 -12.56
C ILE A 48 16.01 -3.84 -12.85
N THR A 49 16.01 -5.12 -12.47
CA THR A 49 17.13 -6.06 -12.71
C THR A 49 16.78 -7.02 -13.83
N THR A 50 16.07 -8.12 -13.54
CA THR A 50 15.78 -9.20 -14.47
C THR A 50 15.00 -8.73 -15.70
N VAL A 51 13.86 -8.07 -15.53
CA VAL A 51 13.00 -7.67 -16.66
C VAL A 51 13.70 -6.65 -17.55
N ARG A 52 14.46 -5.72 -16.95
CA ARG A 52 15.16 -4.67 -17.70
C ARG A 52 16.45 -5.12 -18.37
N LEU A 53 17.19 -6.06 -17.77
CA LEU A 53 18.57 -6.37 -18.19
C LEU A 53 18.71 -7.72 -18.90
N SER A 54 17.75 -8.63 -18.76
CA SER A 54 17.82 -9.97 -19.36
C SER A 54 16.95 -10.07 -20.62
N ALA A 55 17.42 -10.83 -21.60
CA ALA A 55 16.60 -11.28 -22.72
C ALA A 55 15.69 -12.43 -22.25
N LEU A 56 14.47 -12.09 -21.84
CA LEU A 56 13.47 -13.05 -21.38
C LEU A 56 12.77 -13.72 -22.57
N SER A 57 12.35 -14.97 -22.40
CA SER A 57 11.37 -15.59 -23.30
C SER A 57 10.01 -14.89 -23.16
N ASP A 58 9.16 -15.01 -24.17
CA ASP A 58 7.83 -14.40 -24.16
C ASP A 58 6.98 -14.85 -22.96
N GLU A 59 7.07 -16.13 -22.58
CA GLU A 59 6.38 -16.66 -21.41
C GLU A 59 6.89 -16.03 -20.10
N ALA A 60 8.22 -15.94 -19.93
CA ALA A 60 8.80 -15.32 -18.75
C ALA A 60 8.49 -13.82 -18.69
N TYR A 61 8.53 -13.13 -19.83
CA TYR A 61 8.13 -11.74 -19.94
C TYR A 61 6.65 -11.55 -19.57
N GLY A 62 5.77 -12.41 -20.05
CA GLY A 62 4.33 -12.42 -19.73
C GLY A 62 4.02 -12.54 -18.24
N LEU A 63 4.82 -13.30 -17.49
CA LEU A 63 4.64 -13.47 -16.04
C LEU A 63 5.25 -12.33 -15.23
N LEU A 64 6.40 -11.82 -15.66
CA LEU A 64 7.21 -10.88 -14.89
C LEU A 64 6.89 -9.41 -15.22
N SER A 65 6.51 -9.07 -16.44
CA SER A 65 6.25 -7.69 -16.84
C SER A 65 4.94 -7.17 -16.26
N TYR A 66 4.94 -5.90 -15.83
CA TYR A 66 3.73 -5.21 -15.39
C TYR A 66 2.78 -4.89 -16.54
N THR A 67 3.29 -4.71 -17.76
CA THR A 67 2.47 -4.39 -18.95
C THR A 67 1.53 -5.54 -19.32
N GLU A 68 1.92 -6.76 -18.95
CA GLU A 68 1.18 -7.99 -19.26
C GLU A 68 0.16 -8.35 -18.16
N PHE A 69 0.06 -7.56 -17.09
CA PHE A 69 -0.81 -7.86 -15.94
C PHE A 69 -0.61 -9.29 -15.39
N GLY A 70 0.63 -9.79 -15.49
CA GLY A 70 1.00 -11.16 -15.13
C GLY A 70 1.16 -11.40 -13.62
N LEU A 71 1.90 -12.45 -13.26
CA LEU A 71 2.12 -12.86 -11.88
C LEU A 71 2.65 -11.73 -11.00
N PHE A 72 3.61 -10.94 -11.50
CA PHE A 72 4.24 -9.88 -10.74
C PHE A 72 3.31 -8.68 -10.49
N PHE A 73 2.37 -8.42 -11.39
CA PHE A 73 1.30 -7.45 -11.18
C PHE A 73 0.31 -7.96 -10.10
N ASN A 74 -0.03 -9.25 -10.12
CA ASN A 74 -0.88 -9.85 -9.09
C ASN A 74 -0.23 -9.79 -7.69
N TYR A 75 1.08 -10.02 -7.60
CA TYR A 75 1.81 -9.89 -6.34
C TYR A 75 1.94 -8.44 -5.87
N ASP A 76 2.06 -7.48 -6.80
CA ASP A 76 2.03 -6.06 -6.47
C ASP A 76 0.68 -5.67 -5.84
N LEU A 77 -0.44 -6.08 -6.43
CA LEU A 77 -1.78 -5.87 -5.87
C LEU A 77 -1.98 -6.58 -4.53
N LEU A 78 -1.47 -7.80 -4.36
CA LEU A 78 -1.46 -8.47 -3.05
C LEU A 78 -0.68 -7.64 -2.02
N GLY A 79 0.47 -7.06 -2.40
CA GLY A 79 1.21 -6.11 -1.59
C GLY A 79 0.32 -4.93 -1.15
N TYR A 80 -0.35 -4.26 -2.09
CA TYR A 80 -1.25 -3.16 -1.76
C TYR A 80 -2.43 -3.58 -0.88
N ALA A 81 -2.92 -4.82 -0.98
CA ALA A 81 -3.90 -5.34 -0.03
C ALA A 81 -3.35 -5.35 1.41
N PHE A 82 -2.10 -5.78 1.60
CA PHE A 82 -1.44 -5.71 2.92
C PHE A 82 -1.18 -4.28 3.39
N MET A 83 -0.88 -3.34 2.48
CA MET A 83 -0.80 -1.92 2.82
C MET A 83 -2.16 -1.40 3.35
N ALA A 84 -3.25 -1.73 2.66
CA ALA A 84 -4.61 -1.37 3.08
C ALA A 84 -4.96 -1.98 4.45
N LEU A 85 -4.70 -3.26 4.67
CA LEU A 85 -4.87 -3.89 5.98
C LEU A 85 -4.02 -3.21 7.06
N SER A 86 -2.77 -2.87 6.77
CA SER A 86 -1.91 -2.15 7.71
C SER A 86 -2.52 -0.81 8.15
N THR A 87 -3.00 0.01 7.19
CA THR A 87 -3.67 1.27 7.52
C THR A 87 -4.98 1.08 8.30
N PHE A 88 -5.73 0.02 7.99
CA PHE A 88 -6.96 -0.29 8.72
C PHE A 88 -6.66 -0.55 10.19
N PHE A 89 -5.70 -1.45 10.46
CA PHE A 89 -5.33 -1.82 11.83
C PHE A 89 -4.67 -0.67 12.59
N ILE A 90 -3.79 0.13 11.95
CA ILE A 90 -3.16 1.27 12.64
C ILE A 90 -4.20 2.32 13.02
N SER A 91 -5.30 2.45 12.27
CA SER A 91 -6.39 3.39 12.62
C SER A 91 -7.00 3.10 14.00
N PHE A 92 -7.03 1.84 14.44
CA PHE A 92 -7.52 1.46 15.77
C PHE A 92 -6.51 1.76 16.88
N ALA A 93 -5.23 1.85 16.53
CA ALA A 93 -4.17 2.21 17.45
C ALA A 93 -4.08 3.72 17.75
N LEU A 94 -4.63 4.56 16.86
CA LEU A 94 -4.66 6.01 17.07
C LEU A 94 -5.57 6.43 18.22
N THR A 95 -5.09 7.40 19.00
CA THR A 95 -5.82 8.11 20.06
C THR A 95 -6.05 9.54 19.59
N PRO A 96 -7.22 9.82 18.97
CA PRO A 96 -7.46 11.12 18.37
C PRO A 96 -7.61 12.20 19.44
N ASP A 97 -6.93 13.31 19.25
CA ASP A 97 -7.11 14.54 20.03
C ASP A 97 -7.37 15.72 19.08
N GLY A 98 -8.66 15.98 18.86
CA GLY A 98 -9.17 16.99 17.93
C GLY A 98 -9.57 16.45 16.55
N ARG A 99 -10.03 17.37 15.69
CA ARG A 99 -10.65 17.03 14.39
C ARG A 99 -9.66 16.42 13.39
N GLY A 100 -8.42 16.91 13.35
CA GLY A 100 -7.42 16.46 12.37
C GLY A 100 -7.09 14.96 12.52
N ASP A 101 -6.93 14.51 13.75
CA ASP A 101 -6.66 13.10 14.05
C ASP A 101 -7.87 12.21 13.78
N GLY A 102 -9.08 12.74 14.05
CA GLY A 102 -10.32 12.07 13.68
C GLY A 102 -10.38 11.80 12.18
N TRP A 103 -10.02 12.80 11.36
CA TRP A 103 -9.91 12.64 9.90
C TRP A 103 -8.81 11.66 9.50
N LEU A 104 -7.61 11.74 10.09
CA LEU A 104 -6.53 10.79 9.82
C LEU A 104 -7.00 9.35 10.07
N LYS A 105 -7.62 9.11 11.22
CA LYS A 105 -8.17 7.81 11.61
C LYS A 105 -9.22 7.32 10.62
N TRP A 106 -10.13 8.18 10.19
CA TRP A 106 -11.15 7.83 9.19
C TRP A 106 -10.55 7.51 7.83
N LEU A 107 -9.62 8.32 7.32
CA LEU A 107 -8.94 8.07 6.05
C LEU A 107 -8.19 6.73 6.08
N LEU A 108 -7.45 6.43 7.15
CA LEU A 108 -6.75 5.16 7.28
C LEU A 108 -7.71 3.96 7.35
N ARG A 109 -8.88 4.14 7.97
CA ARG A 109 -9.90 3.09 8.06
C ARG A 109 -10.60 2.84 6.72
N ILE A 110 -11.01 3.90 6.02
CA ILE A 110 -11.63 3.81 4.69
C ILE A 110 -10.66 3.18 3.70
N HIS A 111 -9.37 3.52 3.81
CA HIS A 111 -8.33 2.92 2.98
C HIS A 111 -8.28 1.39 3.11
N GLY A 112 -8.55 0.87 4.31
CA GLY A 112 -8.67 -0.57 4.56
C GLY A 112 -9.62 -1.32 3.63
N VAL A 113 -10.67 -0.65 3.15
CA VAL A 113 -11.68 -1.25 2.25
C VAL A 113 -11.06 -1.68 0.91
N PHE A 114 -10.01 -0.98 0.45
CA PHE A 114 -9.32 -1.33 -0.80
C PHE A 114 -8.59 -2.68 -0.74
N ALA A 115 -8.38 -3.26 0.44
CA ALA A 115 -7.83 -4.62 0.54
C ALA A 115 -8.70 -5.63 -0.21
N VAL A 116 -10.03 -5.47 -0.14
CA VAL A 116 -10.98 -6.35 -0.82
C VAL A 116 -10.83 -6.25 -2.33
N SER A 117 -10.78 -5.04 -2.88
CA SER A 117 -10.65 -4.84 -4.32
C SER A 117 -9.29 -5.34 -4.83
N CYS A 118 -8.21 -5.11 -4.07
CA CYS A 118 -6.87 -5.57 -4.42
C CYS A 118 -6.74 -7.11 -4.48
N VAL A 119 -7.58 -7.85 -3.74
CA VAL A 119 -7.61 -9.33 -3.78
C VAL A 119 -8.60 -9.85 -4.83
N LEU A 120 -9.82 -9.29 -4.86
CA LEU A 120 -10.88 -9.83 -5.70
C LEU A 120 -10.69 -9.51 -7.19
N MET A 121 -10.23 -8.30 -7.54
CA MET A 121 -10.10 -7.94 -8.96
C MET A 121 -9.08 -8.83 -9.70
N PRO A 122 -7.91 -9.15 -9.13
CA PRO A 122 -6.99 -10.14 -9.71
C PRO A 122 -7.56 -11.56 -9.73
N ALA A 123 -8.18 -12.00 -8.62
CA ALA A 123 -8.73 -13.35 -8.51
C ALA A 123 -9.86 -13.61 -9.53
N LEU A 124 -10.59 -12.56 -9.93
CA LEU A 124 -11.64 -12.61 -10.94
C LEU A 124 -11.10 -12.42 -12.38
N GLY A 125 -9.79 -12.22 -12.56
CA GLY A 125 -9.17 -12.05 -13.88
C GLY A 125 -9.61 -10.79 -14.62
N LEU A 126 -9.87 -9.69 -13.89
CA LEU A 126 -10.33 -8.43 -14.47
C LEU A 126 -9.24 -7.65 -15.21
N PHE A 127 -7.97 -7.96 -14.96
CA PHE A 127 -6.82 -7.35 -15.62
C PHE A 127 -6.31 -8.26 -16.74
N LYS A 128 -6.16 -7.72 -17.96
CA LYS A 128 -5.75 -8.48 -19.15
C LYS A 128 -4.83 -7.63 -20.03
N PRO A 129 -3.83 -8.24 -20.70
CA PRO A 129 -3.04 -7.57 -21.72
C PRO A 129 -3.92 -6.92 -22.79
N GLY A 130 -3.55 -5.72 -23.23
CA GLY A 130 -4.24 -5.03 -24.33
C GLY A 130 -5.66 -4.53 -24.02
N MET A 131 -6.04 -4.42 -22.75
CA MET A 131 -7.34 -3.83 -22.38
C MET A 131 -7.46 -2.40 -22.92
N ALA A 132 -8.55 -2.10 -23.63
CA ALA A 132 -8.78 -0.77 -24.17
C ALA A 132 -8.83 0.28 -23.04
N GLY A 133 -7.95 1.28 -23.11
CA GLY A 133 -7.83 2.32 -22.08
C GLY A 133 -7.10 1.89 -20.80
N GLY A 134 -6.44 0.73 -20.77
CA GLY A 134 -5.70 0.23 -19.61
C GLY A 134 -4.64 1.21 -19.09
N ASP A 135 -3.88 1.82 -20.00
CA ASP A 135 -2.83 2.80 -19.64
C ASP A 135 -3.43 4.03 -18.92
N LEU A 136 -4.52 4.58 -19.47
CA LEU A 136 -5.20 5.72 -18.86
C LEU A 136 -5.81 5.35 -17.51
N LEU A 137 -6.45 4.18 -17.41
CA LEU A 137 -6.99 3.69 -16.14
C LEU A 137 -5.89 3.54 -15.09
N GLY A 138 -4.73 3.00 -15.48
CA GLY A 138 -3.56 2.90 -14.59
C GLY A 138 -3.09 4.26 -14.07
N VAL A 139 -2.98 5.25 -14.95
CA VAL A 139 -2.62 6.63 -14.58
C VAL A 139 -3.64 7.23 -13.61
N LEU A 140 -4.94 7.16 -13.94
CA LEU A 140 -6.00 7.73 -13.10
C LEU A 140 -6.06 7.09 -11.71
N VAL A 141 -5.87 5.78 -11.63
CA VAL A 141 -5.80 5.06 -10.35
C VAL A 141 -4.60 5.55 -9.54
N LEU A 142 -3.43 5.71 -10.16
CA LEU A 142 -2.23 6.21 -9.47
C LEU A 142 -2.38 7.67 -9.00
N GLU A 143 -2.96 8.53 -9.83
CA GLU A 143 -3.25 9.91 -9.45
C GLU A 143 -4.25 10.00 -8.30
N PHE A 144 -5.32 9.19 -8.34
CA PHE A 144 -6.26 9.05 -7.23
C PHE A 144 -5.53 8.63 -5.95
N TRP A 145 -4.62 7.65 -6.04
CA TRP A 145 -3.81 7.20 -4.91
C TRP A 145 -2.96 8.33 -4.31
N CYS A 146 -2.28 9.10 -5.16
CA CYS A 146 -1.50 10.26 -4.73
C CYS A 146 -2.38 11.32 -4.06
N ALA A 147 -3.53 11.64 -4.65
CA ALA A 147 -4.49 12.59 -4.11
C ALA A 147 -5.06 12.13 -2.76
N TYR A 148 -5.31 10.83 -2.59
CA TYR A 148 -5.80 10.23 -1.35
C TYR A 148 -4.75 10.25 -0.23
N PHE A 149 -3.50 9.91 -0.52
CA PHE A 149 -2.44 9.84 0.49
C PHE A 149 -1.84 11.19 0.87
N THR A 150 -1.99 12.21 0.03
CA THR A 150 -1.56 13.59 0.35
C THR A 150 -2.13 14.10 1.69
N PRO A 151 -3.47 14.11 1.92
CA PRO A 151 -4.02 14.52 3.21
C PRO A 151 -3.64 13.56 4.34
N VAL A 152 -3.46 12.25 4.09
CA VAL A 152 -2.99 11.29 5.10
C VAL A 152 -1.60 11.68 5.60
N CYS A 153 -0.66 11.97 4.71
CA CYS A 153 0.70 12.37 5.07
C CYS A 153 0.71 13.70 5.85
N ILE A 154 -0.08 14.69 5.41
CA ILE A 154 -0.19 15.99 6.11
C ILE A 154 -0.74 15.81 7.52
N LEU A 155 -1.81 15.02 7.68
CA LEU A 155 -2.43 14.80 8.98
C LEU A 155 -1.55 13.93 9.88
N ALA A 156 -0.85 12.92 9.35
CA ALA A 156 0.12 12.12 10.10
C ALA A 156 1.27 12.98 10.62
N TYR A 157 1.83 13.87 9.80
CA TYR A 157 2.85 14.83 10.24
C TYR A 157 2.34 15.70 11.41
N ARG A 158 1.11 16.22 11.32
CA ARG A 158 0.49 17.02 12.40
C ARG A 158 0.23 16.20 13.66
N TYR A 159 -0.18 14.95 13.51
CA TYR A 159 -0.36 14.00 14.62
C TYR A 159 0.96 13.80 15.37
N PHE A 160 2.05 13.51 14.66
CA PHE A 160 3.38 13.34 15.26
C PHE A 160 3.89 14.62 15.94
N LYS A 161 3.71 15.77 15.30
CA LYS A 161 4.13 17.06 15.88
C LYS A 161 3.43 17.35 17.20
N ARG A 162 2.15 16.99 17.35
CA ARG A 162 1.40 17.18 18.59
C ARG A 162 1.77 16.15 19.65
N ALA A 163 2.02 14.89 19.26
CA ALA A 163 2.40 13.83 20.18
C ALA A 163 3.83 13.97 20.76
N GLY A 164 4.71 14.71 20.06
CA GLY A 164 6.06 15.05 20.53
C GLY A 164 6.17 16.37 21.28
N ALA A 165 5.06 17.09 21.49
CA ALA A 165 4.98 18.33 22.27
C ALA A 165 4.38 18.03 23.66
#